data_AF-A0A4S4KWY5-F1
#
_entry.id   AF-A0A4S4KWY5-F1
#
_cell.length_a   1.000
_cell.length_b   1.000
_cell.length_c   1.000
_cell.angle_alpha   90.00
_cell.angle_beta   90.00
_cell.angle_gamma   90.00
#
_symmetry.space_group_name_H-M   'P 1'
#
loop_
_entity.id
_entity.type
_entity.pdbx_description
1 polymer ?
#
loop_
_entity_poly.entity_id
_entity_poly.type
_entity_poly.pdbx_seq_one_letter_code
_entity_poly.pdbx_strand_id
1 'polypeptide(L)'
;MQAHPPPPPGPSIGVNDSQALNTSETIRGARQVLEATGMTDLRNVVAVRRAFQVIPSQSEEVAAHDVPEWEDGESFWENVDTYDDDYRDGGGEEGLANVQDKQQRQVRRSFELLLKSGRIMRFEVYSCQYALEWIARLRPLISYWKKRHQVDAREEMDLVHASTGRPRITARRHVHDEQDAAPETPPDPDKSSPDLSSFYNWCLLDGCRAISKCGKLFSRKGLRGQYKHVQLVLVPGHLVQFRITGTSLYHRRGKYLPEGQYDPDSPPLPRRYQDGLESNDQDEDTLFMIWSYKKERDAYVSSKNIPPLSAKRQIFVFRTRSKLERDAWVWAIKAEVEKAARDVPAREKLLREDGELLT
;
A
#
# COMPACT_ATOMS: atom_id res chain seq x y z
N MET A 1 24.94 -3.59 -14.57
CA MET A 1 24.37 -2.75 -13.48
C MET A 1 24.90 -3.31 -12.18
N GLN A 2 25.85 -2.64 -11.53
CA GLN A 2 26.21 -2.99 -10.16
C GLN A 2 25.04 -2.55 -9.27
N ALA A 3 24.31 -3.52 -8.73
CA ALA A 3 23.34 -3.23 -7.68
C ALA A 3 24.15 -2.81 -6.45
N HIS A 4 24.03 -1.55 -6.03
CA HIS A 4 24.49 -1.13 -4.72
C HIS A 4 23.42 -1.57 -3.73
N PRO A 5 23.61 -2.66 -2.97
CA PRO A 5 22.65 -3.02 -1.95
C PRO A 5 22.58 -1.85 -0.95
N PRO A 6 21.38 -1.51 -0.44
CA PRO A 6 21.27 -0.54 0.64
C PRO A 6 22.17 -1.00 1.79
N PRO A 7 22.76 -0.07 2.56
CA PRO A 7 23.57 -0.43 3.71
C PRO A 7 22.82 -1.44 4.59
N PRO A 8 23.53 -2.45 5.13
CA PRO A 8 22.90 -3.54 5.86
C PRO A 8 22.01 -2.96 6.97
N PRO A 9 20.80 -3.54 7.18
CA PRO A 9 19.91 -3.07 8.22
C PRO A 9 20.63 -3.17 9.58
N GLY A 10 20.73 -2.05 10.27
CA GLY A 10 21.41 -1.97 11.55
C GLY A 10 21.46 -0.52 12.05
N PRO A 11 21.39 -0.32 13.36
CA PRO A 11 21.53 1.01 13.94
C PRO A 11 22.90 1.60 13.55
N SER A 12 22.96 2.92 13.36
CA SER A 12 24.24 3.62 13.30
C SER A 12 25.00 3.33 14.60
N ILE A 13 26.19 2.72 14.47
CA ILE A 13 27.03 2.30 15.60
C ILE A 13 27.22 3.50 16.55
N GLY A 14 26.77 3.37 17.80
CA GLY A 14 26.94 4.39 18.85
C GLY A 14 25.67 5.11 19.33
N VAL A 15 24.48 4.78 18.81
CA VAL A 15 23.20 5.37 19.26
C VAL A 15 22.47 4.43 20.21
N ASN A 16 22.53 4.70 21.52
CA ASN A 16 21.82 3.93 22.57
C ASN A 16 20.41 4.49 22.90
N ASP A 17 19.97 5.56 22.22
CA ASP A 17 18.65 6.15 22.44
C ASP A 17 17.60 5.53 21.50
N SER A 18 16.57 4.94 22.09
CA SER A 18 15.45 4.31 21.38
C SER A 18 14.73 5.25 20.40
N GLN A 19 14.62 6.54 20.72
CA GLN A 19 13.94 7.52 19.88
C GLN A 19 14.78 7.86 18.64
N ALA A 20 16.09 8.06 18.83
CA ALA A 20 17.02 8.24 17.73
C ALA A 20 17.09 7.01 16.80
N LEU A 21 17.03 5.79 17.35
CA LEU A 21 16.97 4.56 16.56
C LEU A 21 15.70 4.45 15.71
N ASN A 22 14.53 4.74 16.30
CA ASN A 22 13.26 4.74 15.56
C ASN A 22 13.26 5.80 14.44
N THR A 23 13.78 6.98 14.73
CA THR A 23 13.91 8.06 13.74
C THR A 23 14.81 7.62 12.57
N SER A 24 15.96 7.00 12.87
CA SER A 24 16.88 6.47 11.86
C SER A 24 16.21 5.40 11.00
N GLU A 25 15.49 4.45 11.61
CA GLU A 25 14.77 3.39 10.89
C GLU A 25 13.64 3.94 10.02
N THR A 26 12.93 4.97 10.50
CA THR A 26 11.89 5.67 9.73
C THR A 26 12.49 6.34 8.49
N ILE A 27 13.62 7.05 8.64
CA ILE A 27 14.33 7.68 7.52
C ILE A 27 14.84 6.63 6.54
N ARG A 28 15.41 5.53 7.06
CA ARG A 28 15.91 4.40 6.25
C ARG A 28 14.79 3.79 5.42
N GLY A 29 13.64 3.52 6.03
CA GLY A 29 12.47 2.99 5.33
C GLY A 29 11.93 3.95 4.28
N ALA A 30 11.86 5.25 4.56
CA ALA A 30 11.43 6.25 3.59
C ALA A 30 12.37 6.31 2.36
N ARG A 31 13.70 6.25 2.58
CA ARG A 31 14.68 6.15 1.48
C ARG A 31 14.50 4.90 0.64
N GLN A 32 14.26 3.75 1.28
CA GLN A 32 14.01 2.50 0.54
C GLN A 32 12.81 2.63 -0.41
N VAL A 33 11.74 3.33 0.00
CA VAL A 33 10.57 3.58 -0.86
C VAL A 33 10.92 4.56 -2.00
N LEU A 34 11.69 5.61 -1.73
CA LEU A 34 12.11 6.59 -2.74
C LEU A 34 13.02 5.97 -3.82
N GLU A 35 13.90 5.06 -3.43
CA GLU A 35 14.85 4.38 -4.30
C GLU A 35 14.24 3.14 -4.98
N ALA A 36 13.05 2.70 -4.55
CA ALA A 36 12.40 1.54 -5.11
C ALA A 36 12.04 1.73 -6.60
N THR A 37 12.40 0.74 -7.41
CA THR A 37 12.05 0.69 -8.84
C THR A 37 10.64 0.14 -9.09
N GLY A 38 10.07 -0.53 -8.10
CA GLY A 38 8.75 -1.14 -8.17
C GLY A 38 8.24 -1.58 -6.81
N MET A 39 6.98 -2.00 -6.76
CA MET A 39 6.32 -2.47 -5.55
C MET A 39 5.48 -3.71 -5.87
N THR A 40 5.56 -4.71 -5.00
CA THR A 40 4.74 -5.92 -5.05
C THR A 40 3.76 -5.92 -3.89
N ASP A 41 2.50 -6.18 -4.19
CA ASP A 41 1.45 -6.35 -3.19
C ASP A 41 1.43 -7.80 -2.71
N LEU A 42 1.74 -8.03 -1.42
CA LEU A 42 1.74 -9.37 -0.81
C LEU A 42 0.39 -10.08 -0.94
N ARG A 43 -0.72 -9.35 -1.00
CA ARG A 43 -2.07 -9.93 -1.15
C ARG A 43 -2.30 -10.55 -2.53
N ASN A 44 -1.45 -10.23 -3.50
CA ASN A 44 -1.44 -10.87 -4.82
C ASN A 44 -0.64 -12.17 -4.83
N VAL A 45 0.04 -12.54 -3.75
CA VAL A 45 0.74 -13.82 -3.66
C VAL A 45 -0.27 -14.93 -3.39
N VAL A 46 -0.20 -15.96 -4.23
CA VAL A 46 -1.02 -17.16 -4.21
C VAL A 46 -0.27 -18.33 -3.58
N ALA A 47 1.06 -18.39 -3.75
CA ALA A 47 1.88 -19.41 -3.11
C ALA A 47 3.30 -18.90 -2.83
N VAL A 48 3.90 -19.42 -1.76
CA VAL A 48 5.32 -19.27 -1.41
C VAL A 48 5.92 -20.66 -1.23
N ARG A 49 6.88 -21.01 -2.08
CA ARG A 49 7.47 -22.35 -2.13
C ARG A 49 8.97 -22.31 -2.37
N ARG A 50 9.65 -23.42 -2.08
CA ARG A 50 11.05 -23.62 -2.46
C ARG A 50 11.13 -23.75 -3.98
N ALA A 51 12.19 -23.22 -4.59
CA ALA A 51 12.44 -23.49 -6.00
C ALA A 51 12.77 -24.97 -6.19
N PHE A 52 12.27 -25.55 -7.27
CA PHE A 52 12.45 -26.98 -7.58
C PHE A 52 12.98 -27.22 -9.00
N GLN A 53 12.90 -26.22 -9.88
CA GLN A 53 13.42 -26.30 -11.25
C GLN A 53 14.75 -25.54 -11.36
N VAL A 54 15.75 -26.06 -12.05
CA VAL A 54 16.99 -25.33 -12.33
C VAL A 54 16.71 -24.06 -13.14
N ILE A 55 15.94 -24.21 -14.22
CA ILE A 55 15.49 -23.08 -15.04
C ILE A 55 14.14 -22.62 -14.49
N PRO A 56 13.99 -21.36 -14.05
CA PRO A 56 12.72 -20.87 -13.53
C PRO A 56 11.66 -20.79 -14.63
N SER A 57 10.49 -21.38 -14.40
CA SER A 57 9.30 -21.00 -15.16
C SER A 57 8.96 -19.54 -14.86
N GLN A 58 8.57 -18.78 -15.90
CA GLN A 58 8.17 -17.39 -15.74
C GLN A 58 6.69 -17.25 -15.37
N SER A 59 5.89 -18.27 -15.67
CA SER A 59 4.45 -18.27 -15.42
C SER A 59 3.89 -19.66 -15.16
N GLU A 60 2.82 -19.71 -14.40
CA GLU A 60 2.01 -20.89 -14.11
C GLU A 60 0.53 -20.49 -14.24
N GLU A 61 -0.30 -21.34 -14.84
CA GLU A 61 -1.72 -21.07 -14.97
C GLU A 61 -2.38 -21.14 -13.59
N VAL A 62 -2.98 -20.01 -13.18
CA VAL A 62 -3.74 -19.93 -11.94
C VAL A 62 -5.21 -19.85 -12.31
N ALA A 63 -5.98 -20.91 -12.05
CA ALA A 63 -7.42 -20.90 -12.26
C ALA A 63 -8.07 -19.85 -11.33
N ALA A 64 -8.58 -18.77 -11.92
CA ALA A 64 -9.09 -17.61 -11.17
C ALA A 64 -10.33 -17.90 -10.30
N HIS A 65 -11.01 -19.02 -10.54
CA HIS A 65 -12.24 -19.41 -9.85
C HIS A 65 -12.02 -20.35 -8.65
N ASP A 66 -10.87 -21.01 -8.56
CA ASP A 66 -10.58 -22.07 -7.57
C ASP A 66 -9.20 -21.87 -6.93
N VAL A 67 -8.94 -20.68 -6.42
CA VAL A 67 -7.93 -20.55 -5.36
C VAL A 67 -8.74 -20.55 -4.07
N PRO A 68 -8.96 -21.71 -3.40
CA PRO A 68 -9.31 -21.71 -1.98
C PRO A 68 -8.44 -20.67 -1.27
N GLU A 69 -8.91 -20.03 -0.20
CA GLU A 69 -8.01 -19.22 0.62
C GLU A 69 -6.86 -20.14 1.04
N TRP A 70 -5.74 -20.11 0.29
CA TRP A 70 -4.67 -21.11 0.35
C TRP A 70 -4.14 -21.21 1.78
N GLU A 71 -4.24 -20.11 2.50
CA GLU A 71 -3.92 -19.87 3.90
C GLU A 71 -4.77 -20.64 4.91
N ASP A 72 -5.95 -21.08 4.50
CA ASP A 72 -6.88 -21.87 5.30
C ASP A 72 -6.74 -23.38 5.00
N GLY A 73 -5.90 -23.76 4.03
CA GLY A 73 -5.54 -25.16 3.79
C GLY A 73 -4.41 -25.64 4.70
N GLU A 74 -4.48 -26.90 5.16
CA GLU A 74 -3.41 -27.51 5.99
C GLU A 74 -2.02 -27.43 5.32
N SER A 75 -1.97 -27.66 4.00
CA SER A 75 -0.75 -27.58 3.18
C SER A 75 -0.02 -26.22 3.20
N PHE A 76 -0.69 -25.14 3.60
CA PHE A 76 -0.03 -23.84 3.76
C PHE A 76 0.87 -23.80 4.98
N TRP A 77 0.44 -24.42 6.07
CA TRP A 77 1.17 -24.50 7.32
C TRP A 77 2.12 -25.69 7.39
N GLU A 78 2.04 -26.61 6.42
CA GLU A 78 2.99 -27.70 6.26
C GLU A 78 4.41 -27.17 6.05
N ASN A 79 5.35 -27.80 6.75
CA ASN A 79 6.76 -27.51 6.61
C ASN A 79 7.24 -27.84 5.20
N VAL A 80 8.04 -26.95 4.63
CA VAL A 80 8.75 -27.22 3.38
C VAL A 80 9.74 -28.35 3.62
N ASP A 81 9.91 -29.24 2.64
CA ASP A 81 10.92 -30.31 2.70
C ASP A 81 12.30 -29.74 3.06
N THR A 82 12.82 -30.21 4.20
CA THR A 82 14.15 -29.91 4.70
C THR A 82 15.03 -31.15 4.63
N TYR A 83 16.32 -30.93 4.44
CA TYR A 83 17.33 -31.98 4.41
C TYR A 83 18.46 -31.61 5.37
N ASP A 84 19.12 -32.60 5.98
CA ASP A 84 20.25 -32.36 6.91
C ASP A 84 21.35 -31.47 6.30
N ASP A 85 21.56 -31.62 5.00
CA ASP A 85 22.53 -30.84 4.22
C ASP A 85 22.10 -29.37 4.01
N ASP A 86 20.83 -29.00 4.22
CA ASP A 86 20.41 -27.59 4.26
C ASP A 86 21.05 -26.86 5.45
N TYR A 87 21.22 -27.55 6.57
CA TYR A 87 21.80 -26.96 7.78
C TYR A 87 23.32 -26.85 7.73
N ARG A 88 23.97 -27.62 6.85
CA ARG A 88 25.43 -27.60 6.64
C ARG A 88 25.86 -26.57 5.60
N ASP A 89 24.92 -25.88 4.98
CA ASP A 89 25.19 -24.85 3.99
C ASP A 89 25.77 -23.59 4.64
N GLY A 90 27.10 -23.41 4.52
CA GLY A 90 27.82 -22.22 5.01
C GLY A 90 27.40 -20.90 4.34
N GLY A 91 26.63 -20.98 3.24
CA GLY A 91 26.10 -19.83 2.53
C GLY A 91 27.14 -19.07 1.71
N GLY A 92 26.68 -18.03 1.02
CA GLY A 92 27.54 -17.14 0.23
C GLY A 92 28.24 -17.84 -0.94
N GLU A 93 29.19 -17.13 -1.56
CA GLU A 93 29.99 -17.66 -2.67
C GLU A 93 30.90 -18.81 -2.23
N GLU A 94 31.47 -18.72 -1.02
CA GLU A 94 32.35 -19.76 -0.46
C GLU A 94 31.62 -21.09 -0.27
N GLY A 95 30.40 -21.05 0.29
CA GLY A 95 29.57 -22.25 0.42
C GLY A 95 29.15 -22.85 -0.93
N LEU A 96 29.04 -22.04 -1.98
CA LEU A 96 28.78 -22.52 -3.35
C LEU A 96 30.02 -23.10 -4.01
N ALA A 97 31.20 -22.54 -3.75
CA ALA A 97 32.46 -23.01 -4.34
C ALA A 97 32.82 -24.43 -3.89
N ASN A 98 32.45 -24.79 -2.66
CA ASN A 98 32.79 -26.06 -2.02
C ASN A 98 31.87 -27.24 -2.38
N VAL A 99 30.87 -27.03 -3.25
CA VAL A 99 29.86 -28.03 -3.59
C VAL A 99 30.03 -28.52 -5.03
N GLN A 100 29.90 -29.83 -5.24
CA GLN A 100 30.01 -30.46 -6.57
C GLN A 100 28.87 -30.01 -7.51
N ASP A 101 27.62 -30.09 -7.05
CA ASP A 101 26.45 -29.63 -7.80
C ASP A 101 26.01 -28.22 -7.37
N LYS A 102 26.63 -27.22 -8.00
CA LYS A 102 26.34 -25.81 -7.74
C LYS A 102 24.91 -25.43 -8.15
N GLN A 103 24.40 -26.00 -9.23
CA GLN A 103 23.08 -25.65 -9.75
C GLN A 103 21.98 -26.15 -8.80
N GLN A 104 22.09 -27.39 -8.32
CA GLN A 104 21.17 -27.92 -7.32
C GLN A 104 21.24 -27.12 -6.02
N ARG A 105 22.43 -26.70 -5.58
CA ARG A 105 22.59 -25.85 -4.39
C ARG A 105 21.91 -24.49 -4.58
N GLN A 106 22.07 -23.83 -5.74
CA GLN A 106 21.41 -22.55 -6.03
C GLN A 106 19.88 -22.66 -6.02
N VAL A 107 19.33 -23.72 -6.62
CA VAL A 107 17.89 -24.00 -6.56
C VAL A 107 17.43 -24.18 -5.11
N ARG A 108 18.19 -24.94 -4.30
CA ARG A 108 17.90 -25.16 -2.89
C ARG A 108 18.00 -23.89 -2.03
N ARG A 109 18.84 -22.92 -2.41
CA ARG A 109 18.95 -21.57 -1.84
C ARG A 109 17.93 -20.58 -2.40
N SER A 110 17.02 -21.03 -3.26
CA SER A 110 16.04 -20.18 -3.91
C SER A 110 14.61 -20.48 -3.45
N PHE A 111 13.79 -19.44 -3.37
CA PHE A 111 12.35 -19.55 -3.14
C PHE A 111 11.58 -18.78 -4.23
N GLU A 112 10.32 -19.14 -4.40
CA GLU A 112 9.44 -18.61 -5.44
C GLU A 112 8.15 -18.04 -4.85
N LEU A 113 7.72 -16.92 -5.43
CA LEU A 113 6.40 -16.32 -5.22
C LEU A 113 5.57 -16.50 -6.48
N LEU A 114 4.45 -17.21 -6.37
CA LEU A 114 3.43 -17.29 -7.42
C LEU A 114 2.41 -16.17 -7.21
N LEU A 115 2.21 -15.32 -8.21
CA LEU A 115 1.25 -14.22 -8.16
C LEU A 115 -0.09 -14.59 -8.79
N LYS A 116 -1.17 -13.89 -8.41
CA LYS A 116 -2.52 -14.00 -9.02
C LYS A 116 -2.53 -13.77 -10.54
N SER A 117 -1.53 -13.08 -11.09
CA SER A 117 -1.37 -12.92 -12.53
C SER A 117 -0.77 -14.14 -13.22
N GLY A 118 -0.49 -15.22 -12.49
CA GLY A 118 0.27 -16.39 -12.95
C GLY A 118 1.78 -16.18 -13.00
N ARG A 119 2.29 -14.97 -12.72
CA ARG A 119 3.73 -14.69 -12.79
C ARG A 119 4.46 -15.31 -11.61
N ILE A 120 5.62 -15.92 -11.88
CA ILE A 120 6.52 -16.44 -10.85
C ILE A 120 7.69 -15.46 -10.66
N MET A 121 8.02 -15.16 -9.41
CA MET A 121 9.23 -14.43 -9.04
C MET A 121 10.12 -15.32 -8.18
N ARG A 122 11.33 -15.62 -8.67
CA ARG A 122 12.32 -16.40 -7.94
C ARG A 122 13.35 -15.49 -7.29
N PHE A 123 13.67 -15.77 -6.04
CA PHE A 123 14.72 -15.09 -5.27
C PHE A 123 15.76 -16.11 -4.83
N GLU A 124 17.02 -15.81 -5.08
CA GLU A 124 18.17 -16.52 -4.51
C GLU A 124 18.61 -15.80 -3.24
N VAL A 125 18.91 -16.55 -2.18
CA VAL A 125 19.37 -16.00 -0.90
C VAL A 125 20.67 -16.63 -0.44
N TYR A 126 21.23 -16.07 0.64
CA TYR A 126 22.57 -16.39 1.11
C TYR A 126 22.80 -17.90 1.35
N SER A 127 21.86 -18.61 1.97
CA SER A 127 21.96 -20.06 2.27
C SER A 127 20.61 -20.76 2.21
N CYS A 128 20.62 -22.10 2.23
CA CYS A 128 19.41 -22.92 2.25
C CYS A 128 18.55 -22.61 3.48
N GLN A 129 19.17 -22.40 4.65
CA GLN A 129 18.47 -22.02 5.87
C GLN A 129 17.72 -20.69 5.71
N TYR A 130 18.35 -19.70 5.06
CA TYR A 130 17.71 -18.40 4.82
C TYR A 130 16.53 -18.55 3.85
N ALA A 131 16.63 -19.44 2.84
CA ALA A 131 15.53 -19.68 1.91
C ALA A 131 14.32 -20.26 2.64
N LEU A 132 14.55 -21.24 3.53
CA LEU A 132 13.52 -21.83 4.38
C LEU A 132 12.91 -20.79 5.34
N GLU A 133 13.75 -19.95 5.94
CA GLU A 133 13.29 -18.88 6.83
C GLU A 133 12.42 -17.84 6.10
N TRP A 134 12.82 -17.43 4.88
CA TRP A 134 12.01 -16.54 4.05
C TRP A 134 10.63 -17.14 3.78
N ILE A 135 10.56 -18.43 3.42
CA ILE A 135 9.28 -19.11 3.18
C ILE A 135 8.44 -19.15 4.46
N ALA A 136 9.04 -19.60 5.57
CA ALA A 136 8.37 -19.74 6.86
C ALA A 136 7.82 -18.41 7.40
N ARG A 137 8.51 -17.29 7.17
CA ARG A 137 8.08 -15.96 7.62
C ARG A 137 7.13 -15.25 6.64
N LEU A 138 7.32 -15.43 5.34
CA LEU A 138 6.47 -14.77 4.33
C LEU A 138 5.04 -15.31 4.32
N ARG A 139 4.86 -16.62 4.52
CA ARG A 139 3.54 -17.24 4.58
C ARG A 139 2.61 -16.56 5.62
N PRO A 140 2.91 -16.57 6.93
CA PRO A 140 2.06 -15.93 7.92
C PRO A 140 1.93 -14.42 7.68
N LEU A 141 2.96 -13.76 7.15
CA LEU A 141 2.90 -12.33 6.82
C LEU A 141 1.88 -12.04 5.70
N ILE A 142 1.86 -12.84 4.64
CA ILE A 142 0.90 -12.72 3.54
C ILE A 142 -0.53 -12.96 4.06
N SER A 143 -0.71 -14.01 4.87
CA SER A 143 -1.99 -14.34 5.51
C SER A 143 -2.50 -13.22 6.41
N TYR A 144 -1.63 -12.70 7.27
CA TYR A 144 -1.92 -11.52 8.08
C TYR A 144 -2.39 -10.33 7.25
N TRP A 145 -1.67 -9.96 6.17
CA TRP A 145 -2.02 -8.78 5.39
C TRP A 145 -3.29 -8.92 4.56
N LYS A 146 -3.66 -10.14 4.13
CA LYS A 146 -4.97 -10.37 3.49
C LYS A 146 -6.10 -10.23 4.49
N LYS A 147 -5.98 -10.86 5.67
CA LYS A 147 -6.98 -10.79 6.74
C LYS A 147 -7.10 -9.36 7.31
N ARG A 148 -5.97 -8.70 7.59
CA ARG A 148 -5.95 -7.31 8.07
C ARG A 148 -6.62 -6.36 7.08
N HIS A 149 -6.43 -6.55 5.77
CA HIS A 149 -7.07 -5.67 4.79
C HIS A 149 -8.59 -5.83 4.72
N GLN A 150 -9.11 -7.05 4.89
CA GLN A 150 -10.55 -7.29 5.02
C GLN A 150 -11.11 -6.68 6.31
N VAL A 151 -10.34 -6.76 7.41
CA VAL A 151 -10.69 -6.12 8.68
C VAL A 151 -10.74 -4.60 8.54
N ASP A 152 -9.71 -3.98 7.93
CA ASP A 152 -9.69 -2.53 7.65
C ASP A 152 -10.92 -2.09 6.84
N ALA A 153 -11.30 -2.84 5.81
CA ALA A 153 -12.47 -2.56 4.99
C ALA A 153 -13.78 -2.63 5.79
N ARG A 154 -13.87 -3.58 6.73
CA ARG A 154 -15.02 -3.72 7.63
C ARG A 154 -15.09 -2.58 8.64
N GLU A 155 -13.96 -2.24 9.27
CA GLU A 155 -13.83 -1.10 10.18
C GLU A 155 -14.26 0.21 9.47
N GLU A 156 -13.86 0.39 8.20
CA GLU A 156 -14.27 1.54 7.38
C GLU A 156 -15.79 1.60 7.17
N MET A 157 -16.42 0.48 6.78
CA MET A 157 -17.88 0.41 6.60
C MET A 157 -18.65 0.65 7.89
N ASP A 158 -18.14 0.12 9.02
CA ASP A 158 -18.76 0.30 10.32
C ASP A 158 -18.63 1.76 10.79
N LEU A 159 -17.49 2.41 10.55
CA LEU A 159 -17.31 3.83 10.84
C LEU A 159 -18.24 4.72 10.01
N VAL A 160 -18.40 4.44 8.70
CA VAL A 160 -19.33 5.18 7.84
C VAL A 160 -20.76 5.01 8.33
N HIS A 161 -21.16 3.79 8.65
CA HIS A 161 -22.49 3.51 9.16
C HIS A 161 -22.75 4.22 10.50
N ALA A 162 -21.84 4.10 11.46
CA ALA A 162 -21.96 4.71 12.78
C ALA A 162 -21.95 6.24 12.75
N SER A 163 -21.19 6.87 11.84
CA SER A 163 -21.08 8.34 11.75
C SER A 163 -22.17 9.00 10.91
N THR A 164 -22.70 8.30 9.90
CA THR A 164 -23.67 8.90 8.96
C THR A 164 -25.09 8.36 9.12
N GLY A 165 -25.26 7.23 9.83
CA GLY A 165 -26.54 6.54 9.97
C GLY A 165 -27.01 5.92 8.66
N ARG A 166 -26.18 5.94 7.60
CA ARG A 166 -26.52 5.36 6.30
C ARG A 166 -26.64 3.84 6.46
N PRO A 167 -27.69 3.22 5.90
CA PRO A 167 -27.83 1.78 5.94
C PRO A 167 -26.66 1.11 5.19
N ARG A 168 -26.24 -0.06 5.68
CA ARG A 168 -25.23 -0.87 4.99
C ARG A 168 -25.79 -1.34 3.65
N ILE A 169 -24.93 -1.37 2.63
CA ILE A 169 -25.30 -1.83 1.28
C ILE A 169 -25.68 -3.31 1.33
N THR A 170 -24.80 -4.16 1.87
CA THR A 170 -25.13 -5.53 2.23
C THR A 170 -25.60 -5.58 3.68
N ALA A 171 -26.87 -5.94 3.89
CA ALA A 171 -27.41 -6.18 5.21
C ALA A 171 -26.65 -7.31 5.91
N ARG A 172 -26.31 -7.13 7.20
CA ARG A 172 -25.76 -8.22 8.02
C ARG A 172 -26.87 -9.24 8.23
N ARG A 173 -26.64 -10.49 7.79
CA ARG A 173 -27.53 -11.60 8.14
C ARG A 173 -27.17 -12.02 9.56
N HIS A 174 -27.95 -11.56 10.53
CA HIS A 174 -27.82 -12.03 11.91
C HIS A 174 -28.24 -13.50 11.95
N VAL A 175 -27.33 -14.39 12.35
CA VAL A 175 -27.56 -15.85 12.39
C VAL A 175 -28.49 -16.24 13.56
N HIS A 176 -28.68 -15.33 14.52
CA HIS A 176 -29.73 -15.39 15.53
C HIS A 176 -30.57 -14.11 15.47
N ASP A 177 -31.89 -14.30 15.44
CA ASP A 177 -32.90 -13.25 15.54
C ASP A 177 -32.73 -12.48 16.85
N GLU A 178 -31.99 -11.37 16.82
CA GLU A 178 -32.18 -10.28 17.77
C GLU A 178 -33.36 -9.42 17.28
N GLN A 179 -34.55 -10.03 17.16
CA GLN A 179 -35.78 -9.31 16.85
C GLN A 179 -36.17 -8.28 17.94
N ASP A 180 -35.46 -8.29 19.08
CA ASP A 180 -35.65 -7.39 20.22
C ASP A 180 -34.51 -6.36 20.42
N ALA A 181 -33.53 -6.27 19.50
CA ALA A 181 -32.55 -5.19 19.58
C ALA A 181 -33.26 -3.85 19.30
N ALA A 182 -33.19 -2.92 20.26
CA ALA A 182 -33.70 -1.57 20.08
C ALA A 182 -33.13 -0.99 18.76
N PRO A 183 -33.94 -0.24 17.98
CA PRO A 183 -33.45 0.39 16.76
C PRO A 183 -32.15 1.14 17.07
N GLU A 184 -31.10 0.89 16.28
CA GLU A 184 -29.84 1.62 16.42
C GLU A 184 -30.16 3.11 16.49
N THR A 185 -29.83 3.73 17.62
CA THR A 185 -30.13 5.14 17.84
C THR A 185 -29.48 5.97 16.73
N PRO A 186 -30.18 6.98 16.19
CA PRO A 186 -29.59 7.85 15.18
C PRO A 186 -28.23 8.38 15.65
N PRO A 187 -27.22 8.45 14.77
CA PRO A 187 -25.93 9.01 15.13
C PRO A 187 -26.10 10.39 15.72
N ASP A 188 -25.50 10.62 16.88
CA ASP A 188 -25.41 11.95 17.46
C ASP A 188 -24.33 12.75 16.69
N PRO A 189 -24.71 13.81 15.95
CA PRO A 189 -23.75 14.58 15.15
C PRO A 189 -22.70 15.31 15.99
N ASP A 190 -22.98 15.56 17.27
CA ASP A 190 -22.07 16.28 18.18
C ASP A 190 -21.11 15.34 18.92
N LYS A 191 -21.30 14.03 18.81
CA LYS A 191 -20.49 13.02 19.49
C LYS A 191 -19.46 12.42 18.53
N SER A 192 -18.18 12.53 18.89
CA SER A 192 -17.11 11.88 18.14
C SER A 192 -17.23 10.35 18.26
N SER A 193 -17.15 9.65 17.13
CA SER A 193 -17.08 8.18 17.14
C SER A 193 -15.74 7.72 17.72
N PRO A 194 -15.72 6.78 18.69
CA PRO A 194 -14.48 6.24 19.24
C PRO A 194 -13.62 5.54 18.16
N ASP A 195 -14.27 5.02 17.12
CA ASP A 195 -13.65 4.32 16.00
C ASP A 195 -12.88 5.25 15.04
N LEU A 196 -13.00 6.58 15.19
CA LEU A 196 -12.18 7.52 14.43
C LEU A 196 -10.69 7.37 14.76
N SER A 197 -10.36 6.98 16.00
CA SER A 197 -8.97 6.85 16.46
C SER A 197 -8.21 5.68 15.82
N SER A 198 -8.92 4.61 15.44
CA SER A 198 -8.32 3.47 14.73
C SER A 198 -8.07 3.79 13.25
N PHE A 199 -8.93 4.62 12.64
CA PHE A 199 -8.81 5.00 11.24
C PHE A 199 -7.81 6.16 11.01
N TYR A 200 -7.83 7.18 11.86
CA TYR A 200 -6.93 8.33 11.81
C TYR A 200 -5.74 8.14 12.77
N ASN A 201 -4.66 7.55 12.26
CA ASN A 201 -3.50 7.23 13.08
C ASN A 201 -2.67 8.47 13.45
N TRP A 202 -2.72 8.87 14.71
CA TRP A 202 -1.97 10.00 15.27
C TRP A 202 -0.44 9.91 15.10
N CYS A 203 0.12 8.70 14.93
CA CYS A 203 1.55 8.50 14.62
C CYS A 203 2.03 9.32 13.41
N LEU A 204 1.11 9.68 12.52
CA LEU A 204 1.41 10.57 11.41
C LEU A 204 1.98 11.93 11.87
N LEU A 205 1.45 12.49 12.95
CA LEU A 205 1.88 13.79 13.47
C LEU A 205 3.29 13.71 14.06
N ASP A 206 3.58 12.62 14.77
CA ASP A 206 4.88 12.36 15.38
C ASP A 206 5.93 11.90 14.36
N GLY A 207 5.49 11.36 13.22
CA GLY A 207 6.37 10.80 12.19
C GLY A 207 7.05 9.50 12.59
N CYS A 208 6.38 8.65 13.35
CA CYS A 208 6.93 7.37 13.82
C CYS A 208 6.89 6.23 12.78
N ARG A 209 6.58 6.52 11.51
CA ARG A 209 6.49 5.52 10.43
C ARG A 209 7.17 6.01 9.17
N ALA A 210 7.87 5.08 8.51
CA ALA A 210 8.45 5.31 7.18
C ALA A 210 7.37 5.59 6.11
N ILE A 211 6.23 4.91 6.20
CA ILE A 211 5.07 5.09 5.32
C ILE A 211 3.95 5.70 6.15
N SER A 212 3.65 6.96 5.86
CA SER A 212 2.59 7.76 6.47
C SER A 212 1.20 7.29 6.03
N LYS A 213 1.03 7.05 4.74
CA LYS A 213 -0.19 6.47 4.16
C LYS A 213 0.12 5.79 2.84
N CYS A 214 -0.57 4.70 2.52
CA CYS A 214 -0.49 4.08 1.21
C CYS A 214 -1.84 3.55 0.75
N GLY A 215 -2.04 3.39 -0.55
CA GLY A 215 -3.29 2.87 -1.10
C GLY A 215 -3.32 2.84 -2.63
N LYS A 216 -4.21 2.00 -3.17
CA LYS A 216 -4.47 1.89 -4.61
C LYS A 216 -5.51 2.93 -4.99
N LEU A 217 -5.19 3.76 -5.97
CA LEU A 217 -6.02 4.87 -6.43
C LEU A 217 -6.05 4.93 -7.96
N PHE A 218 -7.02 5.64 -8.52
CA PHE A 218 -6.95 6.08 -9.90
C PHE A 218 -6.42 7.51 -9.95
N SER A 219 -5.36 7.77 -10.71
CA SER A 219 -4.80 9.12 -10.89
C SER A 219 -4.82 9.57 -12.34
N ARG A 220 -5.05 10.86 -12.57
CA ARG A 220 -4.88 11.50 -13.88
C ARG A 220 -4.12 12.80 -13.73
N LYS A 221 -3.36 13.14 -14.78
CA LYS A 221 -2.67 14.43 -14.88
C LYS A 221 -3.56 15.44 -15.59
N GLY A 222 -3.79 16.58 -14.95
CA GLY A 222 -4.71 17.62 -15.40
C GLY A 222 -6.18 17.21 -15.30
N LEU A 223 -7.07 18.13 -15.65
CA LEU A 223 -8.53 17.93 -15.54
C LEU A 223 -9.10 17.03 -16.64
N ARG A 224 -8.42 16.95 -17.80
CA ARG A 224 -8.87 16.19 -18.98
C ARG A 224 -8.02 14.93 -19.26
N GLY A 225 -7.13 14.56 -18.33
CA GLY A 225 -6.29 13.38 -18.49
C GLY A 225 -7.05 12.07 -18.33
N GLN A 226 -6.50 10.98 -18.89
CA GLN A 226 -6.99 9.63 -18.63
C GLN A 226 -6.54 9.13 -17.26
N TYR A 227 -7.44 8.43 -16.58
CA TYR A 227 -7.15 7.77 -15.31
C TYR A 227 -6.23 6.56 -15.50
N LYS A 228 -5.25 6.44 -14.62
CA LYS A 228 -4.33 5.31 -14.51
C LYS A 228 -4.46 4.71 -13.12
N HIS A 229 -4.44 3.39 -13.04
CA HIS A 229 -4.41 2.70 -11.75
C HIS A 229 -2.99 2.79 -11.16
N VAL A 230 -2.89 3.31 -9.95
CA VAL A 230 -1.61 3.59 -9.29
C VAL A 230 -1.65 3.14 -7.84
N GLN A 231 -0.49 2.74 -7.32
CA GLN A 231 -0.23 2.60 -5.89
C GLN A 231 0.44 3.89 -5.44
N LEU A 232 -0.24 4.65 -4.59
CA LEU A 232 0.26 5.89 -4.02
C LEU A 232 0.86 5.60 -2.65
N VAL A 233 2.05 6.14 -2.37
CA VAL A 233 2.75 5.99 -1.10
C VAL A 233 3.20 7.37 -0.63
N LEU A 234 2.67 7.79 0.51
CA LEU A 234 3.08 8.98 1.23
C LEU A 234 4.14 8.58 2.24
N VAL A 235 5.31 9.17 2.10
CA VAL A 235 6.43 9.08 3.05
C VAL A 235 6.77 10.51 3.50
N PRO A 236 7.57 10.70 4.56
CA PRO A 236 7.93 12.03 5.03
C PRO A 236 8.41 12.97 3.92
N GLY A 237 7.65 14.05 3.71
CA GLY A 237 7.93 15.08 2.70
C GLY A 237 7.80 14.68 1.22
N HIS A 238 7.42 13.43 0.90
CA HIS A 238 7.36 12.96 -0.49
C HIS A 238 6.10 12.12 -0.78
N LEU A 239 5.58 12.28 -2.00
CA LEU A 239 4.49 11.48 -2.52
C LEU A 239 4.98 10.67 -3.72
N VAL A 240 5.09 9.36 -3.54
CA VAL A 240 5.61 8.42 -4.54
C VAL A 240 4.45 7.71 -5.23
N GLN A 241 4.50 7.62 -6.56
CA GLN A 241 3.47 6.98 -7.37
C GLN A 241 4.06 5.80 -8.17
N PHE A 242 3.61 4.60 -7.88
CA PHE A 242 3.90 3.40 -8.67
C PHE A 242 2.74 3.11 -9.62
N ARG A 243 3.02 2.96 -10.91
CA ARG A 243 1.99 2.60 -11.89
C ARG A 243 1.71 1.10 -11.80
N ILE A 244 0.44 0.75 -11.60
CA ILE A 244 0.01 -0.65 -11.64
C ILE A 244 -0.20 -1.01 -13.12
N THR A 245 0.60 -1.94 -13.64
CA THR A 245 0.50 -2.46 -15.01
C THR A 245 0.16 -3.94 -14.96
N GLY A 246 -0.76 -4.40 -15.80
CA GLY A 246 -1.25 -5.78 -15.82
C GLY A 246 -2.72 -5.93 -15.46
N THR A 247 -3.25 -7.14 -15.65
CA THR A 247 -4.65 -7.56 -15.42
C THR A 247 -5.00 -7.63 -13.92
N SER A 248 -4.80 -6.54 -13.18
CA SER A 248 -5.56 -6.30 -11.94
C SER A 248 -6.92 -5.67 -12.30
N LEU A 249 -7.57 -6.22 -13.32
CA LEU A 249 -8.74 -5.67 -13.97
C LEU A 249 -9.96 -6.50 -13.57
N TYR A 250 -10.39 -6.33 -12.33
CA TYR A 250 -11.82 -6.45 -12.08
C TYR A 250 -12.42 -5.13 -12.57
N HIS A 251 -12.67 -5.11 -13.87
CA HIS A 251 -13.51 -4.06 -14.45
C HIS A 251 -14.82 -4.03 -13.68
N ARG A 252 -15.30 -2.81 -13.46
CA ARG A 252 -16.72 -2.52 -13.26
C ARG A 252 -17.50 -3.43 -14.21
N ARG A 253 -18.26 -4.41 -13.70
CA ARG A 253 -19.44 -4.90 -14.43
C ARG A 253 -20.47 -3.78 -14.39
N GLY A 254 -20.13 -2.65 -15.00
CA GLY A 254 -21.11 -1.66 -15.36
C GLY A 254 -21.90 -2.32 -16.48
N LYS A 255 -23.14 -2.69 -16.21
CA LYS A 255 -24.09 -2.82 -17.31
C LYS A 255 -24.00 -1.51 -18.09
N TYR A 256 -23.61 -1.57 -19.35
CA TYR A 256 -23.93 -0.49 -20.27
C TYR A 256 -25.44 -0.37 -20.20
N LEU A 257 -25.93 0.66 -19.52
CA LEU A 257 -27.34 1.00 -19.57
C LEU A 257 -27.59 1.43 -21.02
N PRO A 258 -28.55 0.81 -21.73
CA PRO A 258 -28.93 1.23 -23.06
C PRO A 258 -29.12 2.75 -23.12
N GLU A 259 -28.79 3.33 -24.27
CA GLU A 259 -28.97 4.75 -24.54
C GLU A 259 -30.40 5.18 -24.12
N GLY A 260 -30.51 6.11 -23.16
CA GLY A 260 -31.79 6.54 -22.57
C GLY A 260 -32.09 6.07 -21.13
N GLN A 261 -31.26 5.21 -20.52
CA GLN A 261 -31.40 4.79 -19.10
C GLN A 261 -30.41 5.47 -18.14
N TYR A 262 -29.62 6.43 -18.62
CA TYR A 262 -28.76 7.25 -17.75
C TYR A 262 -29.60 8.40 -17.17
N ASP A 263 -29.99 8.26 -15.92
CA ASP A 263 -30.59 9.33 -15.14
C ASP A 263 -29.50 9.97 -14.25
N PRO A 264 -29.10 11.24 -14.48
CA PRO A 264 -28.09 11.92 -13.68
C PRO A 264 -28.52 12.10 -12.21
N ASP A 265 -29.82 12.05 -11.92
CA ASP A 265 -30.37 12.16 -10.57
C ASP A 265 -30.55 10.79 -9.88
N SER A 266 -30.22 9.69 -10.59
CA SER A 266 -30.30 8.35 -10.01
C SER A 266 -29.27 8.17 -8.89
N PRO A 267 -29.63 7.44 -7.81
CA PRO A 267 -28.70 7.18 -6.73
C PRO A 267 -27.47 6.42 -7.25
N PRO A 268 -26.29 6.73 -6.71
CA PRO A 268 -25.04 6.16 -7.17
C PRO A 268 -25.05 4.65 -6.97
N LEU A 269 -24.68 3.92 -8.03
CA LEU A 269 -24.62 2.46 -7.96
C LEU A 269 -23.60 2.02 -6.90
N PRO A 270 -23.97 1.10 -6.00
CA PRO A 270 -23.05 0.58 -5.01
C PRO A 270 -21.88 -0.14 -5.69
N ARG A 271 -20.67 0.10 -5.17
CA ARG A 271 -19.41 -0.51 -5.61
C ARG A 271 -18.92 -1.45 -4.52
N ARG A 272 -18.48 -2.65 -4.92
CA ARG A 272 -17.82 -3.62 -4.04
C ARG A 272 -16.40 -3.89 -4.52
N TYR A 273 -15.45 -3.84 -3.60
CA TYR A 273 -14.03 -4.04 -3.87
C TYR A 273 -13.57 -5.44 -3.41
N GLN A 274 -12.37 -5.85 -3.84
CA GLN A 274 -11.82 -7.19 -3.59
C GLN A 274 -11.66 -7.54 -2.10
N ASP A 275 -11.44 -6.52 -1.27
CA ASP A 275 -11.27 -6.61 0.17
C ASP A 275 -12.61 -6.67 0.92
N GLY A 276 -13.72 -6.57 0.20
CA GLY A 276 -15.06 -6.54 0.78
C GLY A 276 -15.55 -5.13 1.11
N LEU A 277 -14.77 -4.07 0.85
CA LEU A 277 -15.26 -2.71 1.02
C LEU A 277 -16.46 -2.47 0.10
N GLU A 278 -17.50 -1.84 0.63
CA GLU A 278 -18.68 -1.43 -0.10
C GLU A 278 -18.86 0.09 0.04
N SER A 279 -19.06 0.79 -1.07
CA SER A 279 -19.32 2.24 -1.07
C SER A 279 -20.30 2.60 -2.18
N ASN A 280 -21.25 3.46 -1.84
CA ASN A 280 -22.17 4.13 -2.75
C ASN A 280 -21.94 5.66 -2.73
N ASP A 281 -20.72 6.10 -2.41
CA ASP A 281 -20.42 7.54 -2.48
C ASP A 281 -20.47 8.04 -3.92
N GLN A 282 -20.88 9.29 -4.08
CA GLN A 282 -20.87 9.97 -5.37
C GLN A 282 -19.45 10.08 -5.93
N ASP A 283 -19.32 10.10 -7.24
CA ASP A 283 -18.02 10.14 -7.90
C ASP A 283 -17.23 11.38 -7.48
N GLU A 284 -17.90 12.54 -7.38
CA GLU A 284 -17.34 13.82 -6.93
C GLU A 284 -16.81 13.75 -5.49
N ASP A 285 -17.51 13.00 -4.63
CA ASP A 285 -17.15 12.83 -3.23
C ASP A 285 -15.92 11.93 -3.03
N THR A 286 -15.45 11.24 -4.08
CA THR A 286 -14.26 10.37 -4.00
C THR A 286 -13.00 11.01 -4.58
N LEU A 287 -13.07 12.27 -5.01
CA LEU A 287 -11.98 12.97 -5.68
C LEU A 287 -11.22 13.91 -4.76
N PHE A 288 -9.90 13.94 -4.89
CA PHE A 288 -9.07 15.03 -4.38
C PHE A 288 -8.05 15.46 -5.43
N MET A 289 -7.55 16.68 -5.28
CA MET A 289 -6.60 17.27 -6.23
C MET A 289 -5.34 17.74 -5.51
N ILE A 290 -4.19 17.51 -6.13
CA ILE A 290 -2.91 18.05 -5.68
C ILE A 290 -2.41 19.03 -6.72
N TRP A 291 -2.05 20.22 -6.25
CA TRP A 291 -1.45 21.29 -7.02
C TRP A 291 0.02 21.35 -6.64
N SER A 292 0.92 21.11 -7.60
CA SER A 292 2.35 21.12 -7.32
C SER A 292 3.12 21.87 -8.40
N TYR A 293 4.23 22.48 -8.02
CA TYR A 293 5.18 23.02 -8.98
C TYR A 293 6.02 21.88 -9.57
N LYS A 294 6.36 21.99 -10.85
CA LYS A 294 7.29 21.04 -11.46
C LYS A 294 8.68 21.27 -10.84
N LYS A 295 9.12 20.36 -9.97
CA LYS A 295 10.50 20.35 -9.45
C LYS A 295 11.39 19.57 -10.43
N GLU A 296 12.60 20.06 -10.68
CA GLU A 296 13.65 19.24 -11.30
C GLU A 296 14.09 18.16 -10.30
N ARG A 297 14.41 16.96 -10.81
CA ARG A 297 14.53 15.72 -10.01
C ARG A 297 15.58 15.78 -8.90
N ASP A 298 16.55 16.69 -8.98
CA ASP A 298 17.71 16.75 -8.08
C ASP A 298 17.72 17.93 -7.12
N ALA A 299 16.67 18.76 -7.10
CA ALA A 299 16.60 19.83 -6.12
C ALA A 299 16.19 19.25 -4.75
N TYR A 300 17.17 18.99 -3.88
CA TYR A 300 16.93 18.93 -2.43
C TYR A 300 16.14 20.18 -2.01
N VAL A 301 15.39 20.14 -0.91
CA VAL A 301 14.64 21.30 -0.39
C VAL A 301 15.63 22.36 0.12
N SER A 302 16.32 23.03 -0.81
CA SER A 302 17.10 24.22 -0.52
C SER A 302 16.14 25.38 -0.37
N SER A 303 16.31 26.17 0.68
CA SER A 303 15.55 27.37 0.99
C SER A 303 15.56 28.44 -0.11
N LYS A 304 16.44 28.29 -1.13
CA LYS A 304 16.63 29.25 -2.22
C LYS A 304 15.76 29.02 -3.46
N ASN A 305 15.09 27.86 -3.60
CA ASN A 305 14.29 27.55 -4.78
C ASN A 305 12.79 27.69 -4.49
N ILE A 306 12.31 28.93 -4.39
CA ILE A 306 10.89 29.25 -4.40
C ILE A 306 10.47 29.47 -5.86
N PRO A 307 9.57 28.64 -6.41
CA PRO A 307 9.04 28.86 -7.75
C PRO A 307 8.27 30.19 -7.77
N PRO A 308 8.44 31.05 -8.80
CA PRO A 308 7.66 32.27 -8.90
C PRO A 308 6.16 31.97 -8.96
N LEU A 309 5.32 32.92 -8.56
CA LEU A 309 3.85 32.78 -8.62
C LEU A 309 3.33 32.39 -10.02
N SER A 310 4.02 32.86 -11.07
CA SER A 310 3.73 32.54 -12.48
C SER A 310 4.22 31.15 -12.93
N ALA A 311 4.94 30.42 -12.08
CA ALA A 311 5.47 29.12 -12.42
C ALA A 311 4.36 28.13 -12.77
N LYS A 312 4.57 27.39 -13.86
CA LYS A 312 3.59 26.43 -14.36
C LYS A 312 3.34 25.33 -13.33
N ARG A 313 2.12 25.31 -12.79
CA ARG A 313 1.65 24.28 -11.85
C ARG A 313 1.21 23.03 -12.61
N GLN A 314 1.40 21.90 -11.96
CA GLN A 314 0.85 20.61 -12.36
C GLN A 314 -0.32 20.29 -11.44
N ILE A 315 -1.41 19.83 -12.05
CA ILE A 315 -2.59 19.35 -11.35
C ILE A 315 -2.60 17.84 -11.47
N PHE A 316 -2.74 17.15 -10.35
CA PHE A 316 -3.03 15.73 -10.29
C PHE A 316 -4.39 15.53 -9.65
N VAL A 317 -5.25 14.76 -10.29
CA VAL A 317 -6.57 14.40 -9.76
C VAL A 317 -6.51 12.93 -9.38
N PHE A 318 -6.87 12.62 -8.15
CA PHE A 318 -6.92 11.28 -7.61
C PHE A 318 -8.36 10.91 -7.29
N ARG A 319 -8.70 9.64 -7.53
CA ARG A 319 -9.99 9.04 -7.19
C ARG A 319 -9.75 7.87 -6.25
N THR A 320 -10.45 7.91 -5.12
CA THR A 320 -10.43 6.93 -4.04
C THR A 320 -11.64 6.00 -4.13
N ARG A 321 -11.73 5.02 -3.22
CA ARG A 321 -12.82 4.04 -3.20
C ARG A 321 -14.08 4.57 -2.52
N SER A 322 -13.90 5.46 -1.53
CA SER A 322 -14.93 6.04 -0.67
C SER A 322 -14.60 7.49 -0.30
N LYS A 323 -15.60 8.23 0.16
CA LYS A 323 -15.42 9.59 0.70
C LYS A 323 -14.49 9.62 1.91
N LEU A 324 -14.61 8.62 2.78
CA LEU A 324 -13.80 8.49 3.97
C LEU A 324 -12.31 8.24 3.63
N GLU A 325 -12.04 7.42 2.62
CA GLU A 325 -10.66 7.21 2.13
C GLU A 325 -10.07 8.50 1.53
N ARG A 326 -10.86 9.29 0.78
CA ARG A 326 -10.48 10.64 0.32
C ARG A 326 -10.09 11.53 1.49
N ASP A 327 -10.93 11.61 2.51
CA ASP A 327 -10.69 12.50 3.65
C ASP A 327 -9.43 12.11 4.42
N ALA A 328 -9.17 10.81 4.59
CA ALA A 328 -7.91 10.33 5.16
C ALA A 328 -6.68 10.65 4.31
N TRP A 329 -6.80 10.65 2.97
CA TRP A 329 -5.69 11.08 2.10
C TRP A 329 -5.43 12.58 2.21
N VAL A 330 -6.48 13.40 2.19
CA VAL A 330 -6.36 14.85 2.33
C VAL A 330 -5.77 15.22 3.68
N TRP A 331 -6.27 14.61 4.76
CA TRP A 331 -5.73 14.78 6.10
C TRP A 331 -4.26 14.39 6.16
N ALA A 332 -3.89 13.22 5.62
CA ALA A 332 -2.53 12.74 5.71
C ALA A 332 -1.54 13.61 4.94
N ILE A 333 -1.90 14.03 3.73
CA ILE A 333 -1.10 14.93 2.91
C ILE A 333 -0.97 16.30 3.59
N LYS A 334 -2.05 16.82 4.16
CA LYS A 334 -2.02 18.11 4.88
C LYS A 334 -1.06 18.06 6.06
N ALA A 335 -1.11 17.01 6.88
CA ALA A 335 -0.21 16.85 8.01
C ALA A 335 1.26 16.79 7.57
N GLU A 336 1.58 16.08 6.50
CA GLU A 336 2.94 16.03 5.95
C GLU A 336 3.41 17.37 5.35
N VAL A 337 2.51 18.10 4.67
CA VAL A 337 2.81 19.45 4.18
C VAL A 337 3.10 20.40 5.34
N GLU A 338 2.30 20.36 6.41
CA GLU A 338 2.53 21.18 7.60
C GLU A 338 3.84 20.81 8.30
N LYS A 339 4.17 19.53 8.38
CA LYS A 339 5.44 19.06 8.95
C LYS A 339 6.63 19.56 8.14
N ALA A 340 6.60 19.38 6.82
CA ALA A 340 7.65 19.86 5.92
C ALA A 340 7.79 21.41 5.96
N ALA A 341 6.68 22.13 6.15
CA ALA A 341 6.68 23.58 6.33
C ALA A 341 7.36 24.00 7.64
N ARG A 342 7.13 23.27 8.75
CA ARG A 342 7.80 23.52 10.04
C ARG A 342 9.29 23.24 9.99
N ASP A 343 9.72 22.26 9.19
CA ASP A 343 11.13 21.90 9.05
C ASP A 343 11.97 22.95 8.29
N VAL A 344 11.32 23.83 7.49
CA VAL A 344 12.00 24.86 6.70
C VAL A 344 11.37 26.25 6.90
N PRO A 345 11.43 26.82 8.12
CA PRO A 345 10.71 28.04 8.47
C PRO A 345 11.14 29.26 7.64
N ALA A 346 12.42 29.32 7.25
CA ALA A 346 12.95 30.39 6.40
C ALA A 346 12.32 30.39 4.99
N ARG A 347 12.12 29.20 4.40
CA ARG A 347 11.47 29.07 3.08
C ARG A 347 10.00 29.45 3.16
N GLU A 348 9.31 29.04 4.23
CA GLU A 348 7.89 29.37 4.43
C GLU A 348 7.69 30.86 4.70
N LYS A 349 8.60 31.50 5.45
CA LYS A 349 8.59 32.96 5.62
C LYS A 349 8.72 33.69 4.29
N LEU A 350 9.69 33.31 3.47
CA LEU A 350 9.88 33.87 2.13
C LEU A 350 8.66 33.63 1.22
N LEU A 351 8.04 32.44 1.25
CA LEU A 351 6.81 32.15 0.50
C LEU A 351 5.62 33.03 0.91
N ARG A 352 5.53 33.42 2.19
CA ARG A 352 4.50 34.34 2.69
C ARG A 352 4.78 35.79 2.28
N GLU A 353 6.05 36.16 2.14
CA GLU A 353 6.51 37.51 1.81
C GLU A 353 6.57 37.78 0.29
N ASP A 354 6.62 36.75 -0.57
CA ASP A 354 6.69 36.84 -2.05
C ASP A 354 5.43 37.45 -2.72
N GLY A 355 4.44 37.87 -1.92
CA GLY A 355 3.15 38.41 -2.37
C GLY A 355 2.91 39.85 -1.93
N GLU A 356 3.88 40.75 -2.08
CA GLU A 356 3.65 42.19 -1.85
C GLU A 356 2.38 42.66 -2.60
N LEU A 357 1.46 43.29 -1.88
CA LEU A 357 0.26 43.89 -2.47
C LEU A 357 0.73 44.98 -3.44
N LEU A 358 0.32 44.88 -4.71
CA LEU A 358 0.45 45.97 -5.67
C LEU A 358 -0.29 47.19 -5.10
N THR A 359 0.45 48.14 -4.55
CA THR A 359 -0.03 49.47 -4.16
C THR A 359 -0.13 50.40 -5.36
#